data_AF-A0A7S0QYI5-F1
#
_entry.id   AF-A0A7S0QYI5-F1
#
_cell.length_a   1.000
_cell.length_b   1.000
_cell.length_c   1.000
_cell.angle_alpha   90.00
_cell.angle_beta   90.00
_cell.angle_gamma   90.00
#
_symmetry.space_group_name_H-M   'P 1'
#
loop_
_entity.id
_entity.type
_entity.pdbx_description
1 polymer ?
#
loop_
_entity_poly.entity_id
_entity_poly.type
_entity_poly.pdbx_seq_one_letter_code
_entity_poly.pdbx_strand_id
1 'polypeptide(L)'
;MEFFPRRIYSAAVILLPMILAVSHNPSSRISPSFRSTSGIAHDRANKNPISTWTFALRLKGGSDLETFDREAFEAVMKRRFFFGPSFQIHGGVSGLFDYGPPGCAMKACMLNMWREHFVVEDGMLEVDCAALTPEPVLKASGHLDRFTDLMVRDIKTNECFRADRLLLDLIEAQQKP
;
A
#
# COMPACT_ATOMS: atom_id res chain seq x y z
N MET A 1 35.91 -3.85 3.51
CA MET A 1 34.56 -3.47 3.07
C MET A 1 34.71 -2.80 1.72
N GLU A 2 34.04 -3.33 0.71
CA GLU A 2 34.04 -2.75 -0.63
C GLU A 2 32.71 -2.01 -0.85
N PHE A 3 32.78 -0.74 -1.23
CA PHE A 3 31.60 0.05 -1.58
C PHE A 3 31.31 -0.12 -3.05
N PHE A 4 30.07 -0.43 -3.39
CA PHE A 4 29.63 -0.49 -4.78
C PHE A 4 28.18 0.00 -4.91
N PRO A 5 27.85 0.75 -5.97
CA PRO A 5 26.47 1.10 -6.26
C PRO A 5 25.74 -0.15 -6.78
N ARG A 6 24.63 -0.54 -6.16
CA ARG A 6 23.78 -1.61 -6.71
C ARG A 6 22.66 -0.96 -7.50
N ARG A 7 22.69 -1.15 -8.82
CA ARG A 7 21.58 -0.76 -9.69
C ARG A 7 20.40 -1.67 -9.41
N ILE A 8 19.35 -1.13 -8.79
CA ILE A 8 18.11 -1.84 -8.54
C ILE A 8 17.29 -1.72 -9.84
N TYR A 9 17.51 -2.64 -10.78
CA TYR A 9 16.60 -2.82 -11.93
C TYR A 9 15.33 -3.59 -11.54
N SER A 10 14.92 -3.52 -10.27
CA SER A 10 13.71 -4.16 -9.81
C SER A 10 12.53 -3.31 -10.27
N ALA A 11 11.57 -3.93 -10.96
CA ALA A 11 10.32 -3.33 -11.46
C ALA A 11 9.44 -2.67 -10.37
N ALA A 12 9.90 -2.63 -9.12
CA ALA A 12 9.14 -2.16 -7.96
C ALA A 12 9.03 -0.63 -7.83
N VAL A 13 9.60 0.16 -8.74
CA VAL A 13 9.57 1.65 -8.64
C VAL A 13 8.72 2.33 -9.72
N ILE A 14 8.10 1.54 -10.60
CA ILE A 14 7.13 2.04 -11.59
C ILE A 14 5.70 1.63 -11.20
N LEU A 15 5.43 1.51 -9.90
CA LEU A 15 4.11 1.14 -9.36
C LEU A 15 3.59 2.15 -8.34
N LEU A 16 3.82 3.44 -8.59
CA LEU A 16 2.72 4.39 -8.39
C LEU A 16 2.10 4.60 -9.77
N PRO A 17 0.80 4.36 -9.98
CA PRO A 17 0.14 4.90 -11.15
C PRO A 17 0.39 6.40 -11.09
N MET A 18 1.16 6.89 -12.06
CA MET A 18 1.44 8.31 -12.22
C MET A 18 0.10 8.92 -12.64
N ILE A 19 -0.78 9.22 -11.68
CA ILE A 19 -2.01 9.96 -11.96
C ILE A 19 -1.55 11.37 -12.29
N LEU A 20 -1.40 11.62 -13.58
CA LEU A 20 -1.22 12.95 -14.11
C LEU A 20 -2.56 13.67 -13.93
N ALA A 21 -2.71 14.44 -12.86
CA ALA A 21 -3.85 15.32 -12.66
C ALA A 21 -3.79 16.47 -13.68
N VAL A 22 -4.32 16.25 -14.88
CA VAL A 22 -4.61 17.33 -15.82
C VAL A 22 -5.97 17.90 -15.45
N SER A 23 -5.95 18.92 -14.59
CA SER A 23 -7.14 19.73 -14.30
C SER A 23 -7.48 20.57 -15.52
N HIS A 24 -8.54 20.19 -16.24
CA HIS A 24 -9.23 21.08 -17.18
C HIS A 24 -10.66 21.30 -16.68
N ASN A 25 -10.86 22.45 -16.04
CA ASN A 25 -12.19 22.98 -15.74
C ASN A 25 -12.68 23.78 -16.97
N PRO A 26 -13.84 23.42 -17.53
CA PRO A 26 -14.75 24.43 -18.02
C PRO A 26 -16.17 24.17 -17.51
N SER A 27 -16.54 24.98 -16.51
CA SER A 27 -17.86 25.56 -16.27
C SER A 27 -19.03 25.06 -17.13
N SER A 28 -19.95 24.29 -16.53
CA SER A 28 -21.40 24.50 -16.73
C SER A 28 -22.23 23.86 -15.62
N ARG A 29 -22.78 24.75 -14.79
CA ARG A 29 -23.77 24.50 -13.74
C ARG A 29 -25.15 24.40 -14.41
N ILE A 30 -25.87 23.27 -14.30
CA ILE A 30 -27.31 23.22 -14.59
C ILE A 30 -28.04 22.31 -13.59
N SER A 31 -28.92 22.92 -12.80
CA SER A 31 -30.15 22.36 -12.21
C SER A 31 -31.12 23.56 -12.03
N PRO A 32 -32.44 23.41 -11.72
CA PRO A 32 -33.25 22.21 -11.51
C PRO A 32 -34.67 22.28 -12.19
N SER A 33 -35.46 21.21 -12.13
CA SER A 33 -36.93 21.38 -12.06
C SER A 33 -37.65 20.22 -11.37
N PHE A 34 -38.27 20.58 -10.25
CA PHE A 34 -39.21 19.84 -9.41
C PHE A 34 -40.59 19.73 -10.08
N ARG A 35 -41.25 18.56 -10.00
CA ARG A 35 -42.71 18.46 -10.08
C ARG A 35 -43.26 17.32 -9.23
N SER A 36 -44.11 17.72 -8.30
CA SER A 36 -44.95 16.93 -7.41
C SER A 36 -46.18 16.38 -8.14
N THR A 37 -46.54 15.12 -7.87
CA THR A 37 -47.94 14.66 -7.87
C THR A 37 -48.14 13.64 -6.75
N SER A 38 -49.05 13.97 -5.84
CA SER A 38 -49.58 13.17 -4.72
C SER A 38 -50.64 12.17 -5.17
N GLY A 39 -50.74 10.99 -4.51
CA GLY A 39 -51.97 10.19 -4.58
C GLY A 39 -51.91 8.69 -4.23
N ILE A 40 -51.66 8.36 -2.95
CA ILE A 40 -52.29 7.30 -2.13
C ILE A 40 -52.29 5.83 -2.64
N ALA A 41 -51.54 4.96 -1.94
CA ALA A 41 -52.09 3.78 -1.24
C ALA A 41 -51.00 3.14 -0.33
N HIS A 42 -51.34 3.00 0.94
CA HIS A 42 -50.57 2.32 1.98
C HIS A 42 -50.42 0.82 1.68
N ASP A 43 -49.19 0.30 1.66
CA ASP A 43 -48.88 -0.90 2.43
C ASP A 43 -47.39 -0.94 2.80
N ARG A 44 -47.11 -1.48 3.99
CA ARG A 44 -45.83 -1.43 4.71
C ARG A 44 -44.70 -2.05 3.90
N ALA A 45 -43.83 -1.22 3.34
CA ALA A 45 -42.50 -1.64 2.93
C ALA A 45 -41.71 -2.03 4.19
N ASN A 46 -41.47 -3.34 4.33
CA ASN A 46 -40.52 -3.92 5.26
C ASN A 46 -39.11 -3.43 4.91
N LYS A 47 -38.78 -2.22 5.38
CA LYS A 47 -37.42 -1.71 5.44
C LYS A 47 -36.73 -2.49 6.56
N ASN A 48 -36.21 -3.66 6.23
CA ASN A 48 -35.08 -4.20 6.96
C ASN A 48 -33.87 -3.38 6.48
N PRO A 49 -33.41 -2.35 7.23
CA PRO A 49 -32.09 -1.81 6.95
C PRO A 49 -31.12 -3.00 7.06
N ILE A 50 -30.31 -3.17 6.01
CA ILE A 50 -29.18 -4.10 5.99
C ILE A 50 -28.57 -4.07 7.37
N SER A 51 -28.78 -5.17 8.08
CA SER A 51 -28.51 -5.32 9.50
C SER A 51 -27.13 -4.75 9.76
N THR A 52 -27.14 -3.72 10.58
CA THR A 52 -26.01 -3.05 11.16
C THR A 52 -24.97 -4.08 11.59
N TRP A 53 -23.95 -4.32 10.77
CA TRP A 53 -22.70 -4.89 11.23
C TRP A 53 -21.95 -3.79 11.99
N THR A 54 -22.60 -3.22 13.00
CA THR A 54 -21.90 -2.61 14.12
C THR A 54 -21.16 -3.74 14.80
N PHE A 55 -19.96 -4.04 14.29
CA PHE A 55 -18.85 -4.45 15.13
C PHE A 55 -18.63 -3.30 16.11
N ALA A 56 -19.44 -3.28 17.16
CA ALA A 56 -19.16 -2.52 18.34
C ALA A 56 -17.92 -3.19 18.95
N LEU A 57 -16.73 -2.85 18.43
CA LEU A 57 -15.54 -2.85 19.24
C LEU A 57 -15.88 -1.90 20.39
N ARG A 58 -16.24 -2.49 21.53
CA ARG A 58 -16.18 -1.83 22.82
C ARG A 58 -14.71 -1.46 23.00
N LEU A 59 -14.31 -0.31 22.45
CA LEU A 59 -13.08 0.36 22.81
C LEU A 59 -13.24 0.65 24.31
N LYS A 60 -12.69 -0.22 25.15
CA LYS A 60 -12.47 0.12 26.54
C LYS A 60 -11.62 1.38 26.49
N GLY A 61 -12.22 2.51 26.85
CA GLY A 61 -11.49 3.71 27.21
C GLY A 61 -10.62 3.38 28.39
N GLY A 62 -9.37 3.02 28.10
CA GLY A 62 -8.27 2.86 29.03
C GLY A 62 -7.11 3.69 28.46
N SER A 63 -6.56 4.56 29.28
CA SER A 63 -5.46 5.47 28.99
C SER A 63 -4.11 4.76 28.91
N ASP A 64 -4.08 3.59 28.29
CA ASP A 64 -2.86 2.80 28.09
C ASP A 64 -2.60 2.84 26.59
N LEU A 65 -1.63 3.67 26.17
CA LEU A 65 -0.92 3.45 24.91
C LEU A 65 -0.19 2.12 25.09
N GLU A 66 -0.90 1.00 24.93
CA GLU A 66 -0.28 -0.32 24.93
C GLU A 66 0.82 -0.29 23.88
N THR A 67 2.05 -0.52 24.33
CA THR A 67 3.21 -0.62 23.46
C THR A 67 2.92 -1.70 22.43
N PHE A 68 2.96 -1.33 21.14
CA PHE A 68 2.66 -2.26 20.05
C PHE A 68 3.63 -3.44 20.07
N ASP A 69 3.12 -4.62 20.44
CA ASP A 69 3.87 -5.87 20.36
C ASP A 69 3.89 -6.38 18.92
N ARG A 70 4.99 -6.09 18.22
CA ARG A 70 5.21 -6.51 16.84
C ARG A 70 5.25 -8.02 16.70
N GLU A 71 5.82 -8.76 17.66
CA GLU A 71 5.97 -10.20 17.56
C GLU A 71 4.63 -10.91 17.70
N ALA A 72 3.82 -10.52 18.70
CA ALA A 72 2.47 -11.04 18.86
C ALA A 72 1.59 -10.70 17.65
N PHE A 73 1.69 -9.48 17.12
CA PHE A 73 0.97 -9.07 15.92
C PHE A 73 1.35 -9.94 14.71
N GLU A 74 2.64 -10.08 14.42
CA GLU A 74 3.11 -10.89 13.30
C GLU A 74 2.73 -12.37 13.44
N ALA A 75 2.76 -12.92 14.66
CA ALA A 75 2.35 -14.29 14.93
C ALA A 75 0.87 -14.51 14.56
N VAL A 76 -0.01 -13.57 14.91
CA VAL A 76 -1.43 -13.63 14.54
C VAL A 76 -1.61 -13.49 13.03
N MET A 77 -0.93 -12.52 12.40
CA MET A 77 -1.03 -12.29 10.94
C MET A 77 -0.59 -13.50 10.13
N LYS A 78 0.53 -14.15 10.52
CA LYS A 78 1.02 -15.38 9.89
C LYS A 78 0.09 -16.56 10.17
N ARG A 79 -0.35 -16.76 11.42
CA ARG A 79 -1.26 -17.86 11.80
C ARG A 79 -2.62 -17.79 11.11
N ARG A 80 -3.13 -16.58 10.87
CA ARG A 80 -4.40 -16.34 10.14
C ARG A 80 -4.19 -16.20 8.64
N PHE A 81 -2.95 -16.33 8.17
CA PHE A 81 -2.56 -16.23 6.77
C PHE A 81 -3.06 -14.94 6.10
N PHE A 82 -2.80 -13.80 6.73
CA PHE A 82 -2.96 -12.49 6.09
C PHE A 82 -1.87 -12.27 5.05
N PHE A 83 -0.62 -12.52 5.43
CA PHE A 83 0.53 -12.56 4.53
C PHE A 83 1.57 -13.58 5.03
N GLY A 84 2.41 -14.07 4.11
CA GLY A 84 3.52 -14.96 4.40
C GLY A 84 4.67 -14.78 3.41
N PRO A 85 5.88 -15.26 3.72
CA PRO A 85 7.01 -15.18 2.79
C PRO A 85 6.73 -16.00 1.53
N SER A 86 6.97 -15.42 0.35
CA SER A 86 6.77 -16.14 -0.90
C SER A 86 7.76 -17.29 -1.02
N PHE A 87 7.33 -18.39 -1.63
CA PHE A 87 8.14 -19.60 -1.85
C PHE A 87 8.69 -20.23 -0.56
N GLN A 88 7.95 -20.13 0.55
CA GLN A 88 8.38 -20.63 1.86
C GLN A 88 8.85 -22.10 1.85
N ILE A 89 8.20 -22.97 1.06
CA ILE A 89 8.57 -24.38 0.94
C ILE A 89 9.91 -24.61 0.21
N HIS A 90 10.43 -23.60 -0.48
CA HIS A 90 11.70 -23.63 -1.20
C HIS A 90 12.80 -22.80 -0.52
N GLY A 91 12.63 -22.49 0.77
CA GLY A 91 13.58 -21.67 1.54
C GLY A 91 13.25 -20.18 1.57
N GLY A 92 12.22 -19.74 0.84
CA GLY A 92 11.75 -18.37 0.84
C GLY A 92 12.68 -17.38 0.12
N VAL A 93 12.11 -16.29 -0.39
CA VAL A 93 12.88 -15.19 -0.97
C VAL A 93 12.64 -13.93 -0.16
N SER A 94 13.71 -13.38 0.42
CA SER A 94 13.61 -12.14 1.20
C SER A 94 13.08 -10.99 0.34
N GLY A 95 12.12 -10.24 0.89
CA GLY A 95 11.48 -9.11 0.21
C GLY A 95 10.28 -9.47 -0.68
N LEU A 96 9.94 -10.76 -0.84
CA LEU A 96 8.73 -11.22 -1.53
C LEU A 96 7.74 -11.82 -0.54
N PHE A 97 6.47 -11.41 -0.66
CA PHE A 97 5.39 -11.87 0.22
C PHE A 97 4.13 -12.21 -0.57
N ASP A 98 3.47 -13.30 -0.16
CA ASP A 98 2.19 -13.73 -0.67
C ASP A 98 1.08 -13.32 0.30
N TYR A 99 0.00 -12.77 -0.22
CA TYR A 99 -1.19 -12.43 0.56
C TYR A 99 -2.16 -13.62 0.57
N GLY A 100 -2.62 -14.01 1.76
CA GLY A 100 -3.65 -15.03 1.88
C GLY A 100 -5.07 -14.45 1.74
N PRO A 101 -6.12 -15.28 1.85
CA PRO A 101 -7.50 -14.86 1.58
C PRO A 101 -7.96 -13.58 2.32
N PRO A 102 -7.75 -13.45 3.65
CA PRO A 102 -8.13 -12.21 4.34
C PRO A 102 -7.24 -11.01 3.95
N GLY A 103 -5.96 -11.25 3.64
CA GLY A 103 -5.04 -10.19 3.19
C GLY A 103 -5.42 -9.64 1.81
N CYS A 104 -5.78 -10.52 0.88
CA CYS A 104 -6.28 -10.13 -0.44
C CYS A 104 -7.57 -9.31 -0.35
N ALA A 105 -8.53 -9.75 0.47
CA ALA A 105 -9.78 -9.03 0.68
C ALA A 105 -9.54 -7.63 1.30
N MET A 106 -8.65 -7.55 2.30
CA MET A 106 -8.28 -6.29 2.92
C MET A 106 -7.60 -5.33 1.94
N LYS A 107 -6.64 -5.83 1.13
CA LYS A 107 -5.98 -5.04 0.09
C LYS A 107 -6.99 -4.52 -0.94
N ALA A 108 -7.91 -5.35 -1.39
CA ALA A 108 -8.95 -4.94 -2.34
C ALA A 108 -9.87 -3.85 -1.76
N CYS A 109 -10.27 -3.99 -0.49
CA CYS A 109 -11.05 -2.98 0.22
C CYS A 109 -10.31 -1.65 0.31
N MET A 110 -9.03 -1.68 0.70
CA MET A 110 -8.19 -0.49 0.80
C MET A 110 -8.05 0.22 -0.56
N LEU A 111 -7.81 -0.53 -1.64
CA LEU A 111 -7.72 0.03 -2.99
C LEU A 111 -9.05 0.63 -3.45
N ASN A 112 -10.19 0.00 -3.12
CA ASN A 112 -11.50 0.52 -3.46
C ASN A 112 -11.79 1.85 -2.76
N MET A 113 -11.53 1.94 -1.45
CA MET A 113 -11.68 3.19 -0.70
C MET A 113 -10.79 4.30 -1.26
N TRP A 114 -9.56 3.97 -1.64
CA TRP A 114 -8.66 4.94 -2.26
C TRP A 114 -9.17 5.43 -3.62
N ARG A 115 -9.71 4.53 -4.45
CA ARG A 115 -10.32 4.88 -5.74
C ARG A 115 -11.56 5.76 -5.57
N GLU A 116 -12.43 5.41 -4.63
CA GLU A 116 -13.61 6.23 -4.33
C GLU A 116 -13.18 7.65 -3.95
N HIS A 117 -12.17 7.78 -3.08
CA HIS A 117 -11.72 9.08 -2.60
C HIS A 117 -10.97 9.93 -3.64
N PHE A 118 -10.11 9.34 -4.48
CA PHE A 118 -9.29 10.13 -5.41
C PHE A 118 -9.80 10.07 -6.85
N VAL A 119 -10.19 8.90 -7.33
CA VAL A 119 -10.61 8.75 -8.73
C VAL A 119 -12.02 9.28 -8.92
N VAL A 120 -12.94 8.94 -8.02
CA VAL A 120 -14.36 9.30 -8.16
C VAL A 120 -14.63 10.71 -7.65
N GLU A 121 -14.24 11.05 -6.42
CA GLU A 121 -14.55 12.37 -5.84
C GLU A 121 -13.82 13.51 -6.57
N ASP A 122 -12.53 13.37 -6.88
CA ASP A 122 -11.75 14.39 -7.59
C ASP A 122 -11.82 14.27 -9.13
N GLY A 123 -12.52 13.25 -9.65
CA GLY A 123 -12.71 13.03 -11.08
C GLY A 123 -11.41 12.75 -11.86
N MET A 124 -10.47 12.00 -11.26
CA MET A 124 -9.20 11.69 -11.90
C MET A 124 -9.32 10.62 -12.99
N LEU A 125 -8.43 10.68 -14.00
CA LEU A 125 -8.35 9.67 -15.05
C LEU A 125 -7.42 8.53 -14.62
N GLU A 126 -7.99 7.37 -14.34
CA GLU A 126 -7.24 6.15 -14.03
C GLU A 126 -6.74 5.47 -15.33
N VAL A 127 -5.46 5.08 -15.35
CA VAL A 127 -4.83 4.36 -16.46
C VAL A 127 -4.03 3.18 -15.91
N ASP A 128 -4.14 2.03 -16.57
CA ASP A 128 -3.34 0.84 -16.28
C ASP A 128 -2.24 0.65 -17.34
N CYS A 129 -1.00 0.45 -16.90
CA CYS A 129 0.20 0.45 -17.75
C CYS A 129 0.99 -0.85 -17.57
N ALA A 130 1.71 -1.28 -18.61
CA ALA A 130 2.55 -2.46 -18.55
C ALA A 130 3.71 -2.29 -17.55
N ALA A 131 3.97 -3.31 -16.73
CA ALA A 131 5.09 -3.30 -15.78
C ALA A 131 6.46 -3.43 -16.47
N LEU A 132 6.54 -4.13 -17.61
CA LEU A 132 7.78 -4.27 -18.36
C LEU A 132 8.06 -2.97 -19.14
N THR A 133 9.12 -2.26 -18.74
CA THR A 133 9.47 -0.96 -19.31
C THR A 133 10.80 -1.03 -20.07
N PRO A 134 10.88 -0.53 -21.32
CA PRO A 134 12.12 -0.56 -22.09
C PRO A 134 13.17 0.43 -21.55
N GLU A 135 14.45 0.06 -21.65
CA GLU A 135 15.58 0.83 -21.09
C GLU A 135 15.60 2.32 -21.47
N PRO A 136 15.34 2.74 -22.73
CA PRO A 136 15.38 4.16 -23.11
C PRO A 136 14.43 5.04 -22.28
N VAL A 137 13.29 4.49 -21.81
CA VAL A 137 12.33 5.21 -20.96
C VAL A 137 12.89 5.42 -19.55
N LEU A 138 13.57 4.42 -18.99
CA LEU A 138 14.25 4.52 -17.70
C LEU A 138 15.46 5.44 -17.75
N LYS A 139 16.14 5.50 -18.91
CA LYS A 139 17.23 6.44 -19.15
C LYS A 139 16.71 7.88 -19.21
N ALA A 140 15.67 8.12 -20.00
CA ALA A 140 15.08 9.45 -20.17
C ALA A 140 14.50 10.01 -18.85
N SER A 141 13.94 9.15 -18.00
CA SER A 141 13.45 9.54 -16.67
C SER A 141 14.54 9.70 -15.61
N GLY A 142 15.80 9.33 -15.92
CA GLY A 142 16.93 9.43 -14.99
C GLY A 142 16.98 8.32 -13.92
N HIS A 143 16.12 7.30 -14.00
CA HIS A 143 16.10 6.18 -13.05
C HIS A 143 17.40 5.37 -13.11
N LEU A 144 18.03 5.25 -14.29
CA LEU A 144 19.27 4.48 -14.44
C LEU A 144 20.45 5.07 -13.64
N ASP A 145 20.47 6.38 -13.45
CA ASP A 145 21.60 7.08 -12.82
C ASP A 145 21.35 7.41 -11.34
N ARG A 146 20.07 7.58 -10.95
CA ARG A 146 19.70 8.05 -9.60
C ARG A 146 19.10 6.98 -8.70
N PHE A 147 18.52 5.92 -9.26
CA PHE A 147 17.84 4.88 -8.48
C PHE A 147 18.82 3.77 -8.04
N THR A 148 19.83 4.16 -7.25
CA THR A 148 20.87 3.25 -6.76
C THR A 148 21.16 3.48 -5.28
N ASP A 149 21.06 2.43 -4.48
CA ASP A 149 21.51 2.45 -3.08
C ASP A 149 23.01 2.18 -3.01
N LEU A 150 23.70 2.85 -2.07
CA LEU A 150 25.08 2.54 -1.72
C LEU A 150 25.11 1.23 -0.91
N MET A 151 25.82 0.24 -1.41
CA MET A 151 25.97 -1.07 -0.77
C MET A 151 27.42 -1.28 -0.31
N VAL A 152 27.55 -2.00 0.81
CA VAL A 152 28.83 -2.44 1.37
C VAL A 152 28.89 -3.96 1.32
N ARG A 153 29.97 -4.51 0.77
CA ARG A 153 30.26 -5.95 0.82
C ARG A 153 31.30 -6.25 1.89
N ASP A 154 31.04 -7.28 2.71
CA ASP A 154 32.11 -7.88 3.51
C ASP A 154 32.97 -8.81 2.65
N ILE A 155 34.30 -8.67 2.77
CA ILE A 155 35.28 -9.40 1.96
C ILE A 155 35.36 -10.87 2.39
N LYS A 156 34.99 -11.19 3.64
CA LYS A 156 35.06 -12.55 4.18
C LYS A 156 33.78 -13.34 3.94
N THR A 157 32.61 -12.76 4.23
CA THR A 157 31.32 -13.45 4.07
C THR A 157 30.67 -13.22 2.69
N ASN A 158 31.14 -12.23 1.92
CA ASN A 158 30.52 -11.76 0.68
C ASN A 158 29.07 -11.25 0.83
N GLU A 159 28.60 -11.08 2.07
CA GLU A 159 27.28 -10.52 2.35
C GLU A 159 27.25 -9.04 2.00
N CYS A 160 26.09 -8.61 1.50
CA CYS A 160 25.86 -7.25 1.04
C CYS A 160 24.90 -6.53 1.98
N PHE A 161 25.32 -5.40 2.52
CA PHE A 161 24.54 -4.56 3.42
C PHE A 161 24.29 -3.21 2.77
N ARG A 162 23.13 -2.60 3.07
CA ARG A 162 22.90 -1.21 2.68
C ARG A 162 23.68 -0.30 3.61
N ALA A 163 24.49 0.61 3.04
CA ALA A 163 25.48 1.38 3.77
C ALA A 163 24.86 2.29 4.85
N ASP A 164 23.73 2.92 4.52
CA ASP A 164 22.93 3.76 5.40
C ASP A 164 22.42 2.98 6.61
N ARG A 165 21.83 1.79 6.40
CA ARG A 165 21.29 0.97 7.48
C ARG A 165 22.39 0.45 8.39
N LEU A 166 23.49 -0.03 7.80
CA LEU A 166 24.65 -0.49 8.56
C LEU A 166 25.21 0.61 9.46
N LEU A 167 25.30 1.84 8.97
CA LEU A 167 25.80 2.97 9.74
C LEU A 167 24.84 3.36 10.87
N LEU A 168 23.53 3.36 10.59
CA LEU A 168 22.50 3.61 11.62
C LEU A 168 22.57 2.58 12.74
N ASP A 169 22.64 1.29 12.42
CA ASP A 169 22.71 0.21 13.41
C ASP A 169 23.97 0.34 14.30
N LEU A 170 25.10 0.79 13.75
CA LEU A 170 26.32 1.05 14.51
C LEU A 170 26.19 2.24 15.47
N ILE A 171 25.57 3.34 15.03
CA ILE A 171 25.34 4.51 15.88
C ILE A 171 24.39 4.17 17.02
N GLU A 172 23.29 3.46 16.72
CA GLU A 172 22.32 3.03 17.73
C GLU A 172 22.96 2.08 18.76
N ALA A 173 23.84 1.18 18.33
CA ALA A 173 24.58 0.29 19.22
C ALA A 173 25.55 1.05 20.14
N GLN A 174 26.14 2.17 19.68
CA GLN A 174 27.01 3.02 20.49
C GLN A 174 26.26 3.94 21.46
N GLN A 175 24.98 4.22 21.20
CA GLN A 175 24.14 5.08 22.04
C GLN A 175 23.40 4.34 23.15
N LYS A 176 23.38 3.00 23.14
CA LYS A 176 22.84 2.22 24.25
C LYS A 176 23.82 2.28 25.44
N PRO A 177 23.41 2.80 26.61
CA PRO A 177 24.25 2.86 27.81
C PRO A 177 24.60 1.47 28.36
#